data_AF-A0A2W7IIG0-F1
#
_entry.id   AF-A0A2W7IIG0-F1
#
_cell.length_a   1.000
_cell.length_b   1.000
_cell.length_c   1.000
_cell.angle_alpha   90.00
_cell.angle_beta   90.00
_cell.angle_gamma   90.00
#
_symmetry.space_group_name_H-M   'P 1'
#
loop_
_entity.id
_entity.type
_entity.pdbx_description
1 polymer ?
#
loop_
_entity_poly.entity_id
_entity_poly.type
_entity_poly.pdbx_seq_one_letter_code
_entity_poly.pdbx_strand_id
1 'polypeptide(L)' 'MLGLTAKEWAEQNDFTPSTVYAVLNGQKKCLRGVSHRAAVLLGIKAGEVEQ' A
#
# COMPACT_ATOMS: atom_id res chain seq x y z
N MET A 1 12.99 -11.30 -15.05
CA MET A 1 11.64 -10.91 -14.59
C MET A 1 11.68 -9.39 -14.41
N LEU A 2 10.91 -8.63 -15.19
CA LEU A 2 10.82 -7.18 -14.99
C LEU A 2 10.09 -6.93 -13.67
N GLY A 3 10.59 -6.00 -12.85
CA GLY A 3 9.95 -5.64 -11.59
C GLY A 3 8.61 -4.94 -11.84
N LEU A 4 7.69 -5.05 -10.89
CA LEU A 4 6.41 -4.35 -10.91
C LEU A 4 6.61 -2.90 -10.41
N THR A 5 6.12 -1.91 -11.14
CA THR A 5 6.19 -0.51 -10.69
C THR A 5 5.17 -0.25 -9.58
N ALA A 6 5.44 0.76 -8.73
CA ALA A 6 4.48 1.18 -7.70
C ALA A 6 3.12 1.61 -8.26
N LYS A 7 3.09 2.13 -9.50
CA LYS A 7 1.86 2.50 -10.20
C LYS A 7 1.06 1.26 -10.60
N GLU A 8 1.70 0.30 -11.27
CA GLU A 8 1.03 -0.93 -11.70
C GLU A 8 0.55 -1.73 -10.49
N TRP A 9 1.35 -1.79 -9.42
CA TRP A 9 0.92 -2.41 -8.17
C TRP A 9 -0.30 -1.70 -7.57
N ALA A 10 -0.33 -0.37 -7.59
CA ALA A 10 -1.47 0.40 -7.09
C ALA A 10 -2.75 0.08 -7.87
N GLU A 11 -2.67 0.09 -9.21
CA GLU A 11 -3.81 -0.21 -10.09
C GLU A 11 -4.30 -1.65 -9.91
N GLN A 12 -3.41 -2.63 -9.74
CA GLN A 12 -3.77 -4.03 -9.51
C GLN A 12 -4.42 -4.29 -8.14
N ASN A 13 -4.26 -3.38 -7.18
CA ASN A 13 -4.76 -3.52 -5.81
C ASN A 13 -5.78 -2.42 -5.44
N ASP A 14 -6.35 -1.72 -6.43
CA ASP A 14 -7.35 -0.65 -6.26
C ASP A 14 -6.88 0.52 -5.36
N PHE A 15 -5.61 0.88 -5.46
CA PHE A 15 -5.04 2.05 -4.79
C PHE A 15 -4.65 3.15 -5.78
N THR A 16 -4.59 4.39 -5.27
CA THR A 16 -3.91 5.46 -5.99
C THR A 16 -2.39 5.34 -5.82
N PRO A 17 -1.58 5.67 -6.86
CA PRO A 17 -0.12 5.68 -6.72
C PRO A 17 0.35 6.59 -5.59
N SER A 18 -0.33 7.71 -5.36
CA SER A 18 -0.05 8.62 -4.24
C SER A 18 -0.20 7.96 -2.87
N THR A 19 -1.17 7.06 -2.70
CA THR A 19 -1.35 6.31 -1.45
C THR A 19 -0.21 5.33 -1.24
N VAL A 20 0.20 4.61 -2.28
CA VAL A 20 1.31 3.66 -2.24
C VAL A 20 2.62 4.38 -1.89
N TYR A 21 2.93 5.49 -2.57
CA TYR A 21 4.12 6.30 -2.25
C TYR A 21 4.07 6.88 -0.84
N ALA A 22 2.91 7.34 -0.36
CA ALA A 22 2.80 7.84 1.01
C ALA A 22 3.06 6.76 2.07
N VAL A 23 2.69 5.51 1.78
CA VAL A 23 2.96 4.36 2.65
C VAL A 23 4.44 3.96 2.58
N LEU A 24 5.00 3.80 1.38
CA LEU A 24 6.42 3.44 1.19
C LEU A 24 7.38 4.48 1.78
N ASN A 25 7.04 5.76 1.67
CA ASN A 25 7.84 6.86 2.21
C ASN A 25 7.57 7.10 3.71
N GLY A 26 6.67 6.33 4.35
CA GLY A 26 6.36 6.49 5.77
C GLY A 26 5.66 7.80 6.14
N GLN A 27 5.02 8.48 5.17
CA GLN A 27 4.35 9.78 5.39
C GLN A 27 3.12 9.66 6.28
N LYS A 28 2.55 8.44 6.42
CA LYS A 28 1.40 8.15 7.27
C LYS A 28 1.75 7.02 8.24
N LYS A 29 1.22 7.10 9.46
CA LYS A 29 1.33 6.02 10.47
C LYS A 29 0.60 4.73 10.07
N CYS A 30 -0.21 4.76 9.01
CA CYS A 30 -0.93 3.60 8.46
C CYS A 30 -1.74 2.81 9.50
N LEU A 31 -2.39 3.52 10.43
CA LEU A 31 -3.07 2.90 11.58
C LEU A 31 -4.42 2.27 11.21
N ARG A 32 -5.16 2.84 10.24
CA ARG A 32 -6.47 2.34 9.78
C ARG A 32 -6.78 2.79 8.35
N GLY A 33 -7.82 2.22 7.75
CA GLY A 33 -8.33 2.61 6.42
C GLY A 33 -7.38 2.26 5.27
N VAL A 34 -7.47 3.02 4.17
CA VAL A 34 -6.77 2.72 2.91
C VAL A 34 -5.24 2.63 3.08
N SER A 35 -4.63 3.51 3.88
CA SER A 35 -3.18 3.46 4.13
C SER A 35 -2.76 2.28 5.00
N HIS A 36 -3.59 1.84 5.93
CA HIS A 36 -3.37 0.59 6.67
C HIS A 36 -3.44 -0.61 5.74
N ARG A 37 -4.50 -0.69 4.92
CA ARG A 37 -4.71 -1.77 3.95
C ARG A 37 -3.51 -1.91 3.01
N ALA A 38 -3.05 -0.79 2.46
CA ALA A 38 -1.85 -0.75 1.61
C ALA A 38 -0.60 -1.20 2.36
N ALA A 39 -0.37 -0.76 3.61
CA ALA A 39 0.79 -1.16 4.41
C ALA A 39 0.80 -2.67 4.75
N VAL A 40 -0.37 -3.27 4.94
CA VAL A 40 -0.50 -4.72 5.15
C VAL A 40 -0.21 -5.47 3.85
N LEU A 41 -0.84 -5.08 2.73
CA LEU A 41 -0.64 -5.74 1.42
C LEU A 41 0.79 -5.61 0.89
N LEU A 42 1.48 -4.50 1.18
CA LEU A 42 2.89 -4.30 0.86
C LEU A 42 3.84 -5.09 1.79
N GLY A 43 3.33 -5.77 2.82
CA GLY A 43 4.13 -6.53 3.78
C GLY A 43 4.96 -5.66 4.74
N ILE A 44 4.66 -4.37 4.85
CA ILE A 44 5.39 -3.42 5.71
C ILE A 44 5.05 -3.64 7.18
N LYS A 45 3.81 -4.07 7.47
CA LYS A 45 3.38 -4.40 8.83
C LYS A 45 2.44 -5.60 8.85
N ALA A 46 2.46 -6.34 9.95
CA ALA A 46 1.44 -7.33 10.26
C ALA A 46 0.08 -6.64 10.48
N GLY A 47 -0.98 -7.34 10.09
CA GLY A 47 -2.36 -6.88 10.25
C GLY A 47 -3.28 -7.59 9.27
N GLU A 48 -4.58 -7.45 9.50
CA GLU A 48 -5.61 -7.98 8.62
C GLU A 48 -6.15 -6.86 7.74
N VAL A 49 -6.42 -7.18 6.48
CA VAL A 49 -7.18 -6.30 5.60
C VAL A 49 -8.64 -6.51 5.93
N GLU A 50 -9.24 -5.63 6.74
CA GLU A 50 -10.70 -5.59 6.88
C GLU A 50 -11.31 -5.31 5.50
N GLN A 51 -12.23 -6.18 5.06
CA GLN A 51 -12.90 -6.13 3.75
C GLN A 51 -13.73 -4.86 3.57
#